data_AF-A0AA92TGW5-F1
#
_entry.id   AF-A0AA92TGW5-F1
#
_cell.length_a   1.000
_cell.length_b   1.000
_cell.length_c   1.000
_cell.angle_alpha   90.00
_cell.angle_beta   90.00
_cell.angle_gamma   90.00
#
_symmetry.space_group_name_H-M   'P 1'
#
loop_
_entity.id
_entity.type
_entity.pdbx_description
1 polymer ?
#
loop_
_entity_poly.entity_id
_entity_poly.type
_entity_poly.pdbx_seq_one_letter_code
_entity_poly.pdbx_strand_id
1 'polypeptide(L)'
;MIMSGDKIIICPGAVYNEHVEQQNIFGVVNVYPPKDGERGGQTVSSVQLIDCSEDEDLEAEDVAAADISQKETGRGRKSECLFALDENYCVKDEAETRKQADLFCRFLEQNEWAELPTSASKNSPLNIAIFSFLDHWKEYGVIPRKRAVGVNTIFRFLTEDCKIKKDAIKKSFNNAFCNNPPEKNSDMEKLVDAFFEENM
;
A
#
# COMPACT_ATOMS: atom_id res chain seq x y z
N MET A 1 34.86 11.37 -39.35
CA MET A 1 34.16 10.52 -38.37
C MET A 1 33.76 11.41 -37.20
N ILE A 2 32.54 11.23 -36.65
CA ILE A 2 31.97 11.81 -35.41
C ILE A 2 31.30 13.20 -35.58
N MET A 3 29.97 13.26 -35.85
CA MET A 3 28.76 13.32 -34.96
C MET A 3 28.38 14.78 -34.61
N SER A 4 27.41 15.36 -35.31
CA SER A 4 25.98 15.48 -34.91
C SER A 4 25.79 16.29 -33.63
N GLY A 5 25.62 17.61 -33.79
CA GLY A 5 25.35 18.55 -32.69
C GLY A 5 23.89 18.48 -32.22
N ASP A 6 23.73 18.47 -30.90
CA ASP A 6 22.46 18.43 -30.19
C ASP A 6 21.59 19.66 -30.53
N LYS A 7 20.34 19.40 -30.96
CA LYS A 7 19.33 20.44 -31.16
C LYS A 7 18.60 20.69 -29.84
N ILE A 8 18.79 21.89 -29.28
CA ILE A 8 18.05 22.35 -28.10
C ILE A 8 16.66 22.80 -28.56
N ILE A 9 15.60 22.19 -28.03
CA ILE A 9 14.20 22.61 -28.23
C ILE A 9 13.83 23.55 -27.08
N ILE A 10 13.55 24.83 -27.38
CA ILE A 10 13.09 25.82 -26.39
C ILE A 10 11.60 26.04 -26.61
N CYS A 11 10.79 25.66 -25.61
CA CYS A 11 9.35 25.88 -25.63
C CYS A 11 9.00 27.32 -25.20
N PRO A 12 8.21 28.07 -25.99
CA PRO A 12 7.77 29.41 -25.60
C PRO A 12 6.76 29.33 -24.45
N GLY A 13 7.09 29.91 -23.29
CA GLY A 13 6.21 29.99 -22.10
C GLY A 13 6.85 29.53 -20.78
N ALA A 14 8.08 29.01 -20.80
CA ALA A 14 8.79 28.65 -19.57
C ALA A 14 9.39 29.89 -18.88
N VAL A 15 8.95 30.17 -17.66
CA VAL A 15 9.63 31.11 -16.75
C VAL A 15 10.69 30.33 -16.00
N TYR A 16 11.96 30.63 -16.25
CA TYR A 16 13.08 30.05 -15.52
C TYR A 16 13.34 30.88 -14.26
N ASN A 17 13.16 30.27 -13.08
CA ASN A 17 13.64 30.85 -11.83
C ASN A 17 15.16 30.63 -11.75
N GLU A 18 15.94 31.70 -11.64
CA GLU A 18 17.41 31.70 -11.65
C GLU A 18 18.08 31.02 -10.43
N HIS A 19 17.32 30.37 -9.55
CA HIS A 19 17.87 29.58 -8.44
C HIS A 19 17.34 28.16 -8.48
N VAL A 20 18.08 27.28 -9.16
CA VAL A 20 17.94 25.83 -9.02
C VAL A 20 19.20 25.35 -8.31
N GLU A 21 19.14 25.26 -6.98
CA GLU A 21 20.10 24.42 -6.27
C GLU A 21 19.90 22.98 -6.74
N GLN A 22 21.01 22.32 -7.04
CA GLN A 22 21.09 20.98 -7.61
C GLN A 22 20.16 20.01 -6.89
N GLN A 23 19.14 19.50 -7.59
CA GLN A 23 18.37 18.36 -7.10
C GLN A 23 19.21 17.10 -7.28
N ASN A 24 19.91 16.73 -6.20
CA ASN A 24 20.59 15.46 -6.11
C ASN A 24 19.53 14.35 -5.91
N ILE A 25 19.55 13.33 -6.76
CA ILE A 25 18.55 12.24 -6.83
C ILE A 25 18.63 11.26 -5.63
N PHE A 26 19.59 11.45 -4.72
CA PHE A 26 19.72 10.70 -3.47
C PHE A 26 19.57 11.65 -2.28
N GLY A 27 18.88 11.17 -1.24
CA GLY A 27 18.27 11.94 -0.14
C GLY A 27 19.07 13.10 0.46
N VAL A 28 18.32 14.05 1.01
CA VAL A 28 18.78 15.30 1.65
C VAL A 28 19.92 15.02 2.63
N VAL A 29 21.14 15.41 2.26
CA VAL A 29 22.29 15.51 3.17
C VAL A 29 22.28 16.91 3.76
N ASN A 30 21.91 17.05 5.04
CA ASN A 30 22.18 18.28 5.77
C ASN A 30 23.67 18.37 6.08
N VAL A 31 24.41 19.15 5.30
CA VAL A 31 25.79 19.54 5.62
C VAL A 31 25.72 20.86 6.38
N TYR A 32 25.96 20.83 7.69
CA TYR A 32 26.26 22.05 8.42
C TYR A 32 27.72 22.43 8.17
N PRO A 33 28.02 23.70 7.84
CA PRO A 33 29.40 24.16 7.79
C PRO A 33 30.01 24.08 9.21
N PRO A 34 31.27 23.66 9.36
CA PRO A 34 31.90 23.63 10.67
C PRO A 34 32.06 25.05 11.17
N LYS A 35 31.49 25.33 12.35
CA LYS A 35 31.92 26.48 13.15
C LYS A 35 33.14 26.07 13.91
N ASP A 36 34.26 26.65 13.49
CA ASP A 36 35.50 26.79 14.23
C ASP A 36 36.22 25.48 14.60
N GLY A 37 37.53 25.51 14.39
CA GLY A 37 38.36 24.31 14.32
C GLY A 37 38.36 23.49 15.59
N GLU A 38 38.11 22.19 15.45
CA GLU A 38 38.76 21.17 16.26
C GLU A 38 38.70 19.80 15.56
N ARG A 39 39.79 19.06 15.72
CA ARG A 39 40.10 17.76 15.13
C ARG A 39 39.30 16.66 15.83
N GLY A 40 38.55 15.83 15.09
CA GLY A 40 37.98 14.62 15.70
C GLY A 40 37.13 13.73 14.77
N GLY A 41 37.66 12.53 14.48
CA GLY A 41 36.90 11.27 14.35
C GLY A 41 35.83 11.12 13.25
N GLN A 42 36.20 10.54 12.11
CA GLN A 42 35.24 9.88 11.23
C GLN A 42 34.82 8.53 11.83
N THR A 43 33.59 8.43 12.33
CA THR A 43 32.91 7.13 12.53
C THR A 43 31.89 6.94 11.42
N VAL A 44 32.14 5.97 10.54
CA VAL A 44 31.24 5.57 9.46
C VAL A 44 30.14 4.68 10.05
N SER A 45 28.89 5.15 10.02
CA SER A 45 27.73 4.30 10.32
C SER A 45 27.42 3.44 9.10
N SER A 46 27.29 2.14 9.30
CA SER A 46 27.03 1.15 8.26
C SER A 46 25.71 1.42 7.53
N VAL A 47 25.83 1.77 6.24
CA VAL A 47 24.75 1.85 5.26
C VAL A 47 24.08 0.48 5.15
N GLN A 48 22.80 0.37 5.51
CA GLN A 48 21.97 -0.77 5.13
C GLN A 48 21.75 -0.70 3.63
N LEU A 49 22.40 -1.60 2.89
CA LEU A 49 22.13 -1.88 1.48
C LEU A 49 20.65 -2.23 1.35
N ILE A 50 19.90 -1.37 0.65
CA ILE A 50 18.58 -1.70 0.14
C ILE A 50 18.84 -2.50 -1.14
N ASP A 51 18.59 -3.81 -1.06
CA ASP A 51 18.70 -4.72 -2.18
C ASP A 51 17.56 -4.43 -3.18
N CYS A 52 17.93 -3.98 -4.37
CA CYS A 52 17.04 -3.83 -5.51
C CYS A 52 16.94 -5.20 -6.18
N SER A 53 15.88 -5.96 -5.90
CA SER A 53 15.50 -7.09 -6.77
C SER A 53 14.60 -6.57 -7.88
N GLU A 54 15.22 -6.35 -9.03
CA GLU A 54 14.57 -6.50 -10.34
C GLU A 54 14.44 -8.01 -10.56
N ASP A 55 13.22 -8.54 -10.69
CA ASP A 55 13.02 -9.91 -11.16
C ASP A 55 12.38 -9.86 -12.54
N GLU A 56 13.21 -10.29 -13.49
CA GLU A 56 12.96 -10.42 -14.92
C GLU A 56 11.86 -11.46 -15.19
N ASP A 57 10.99 -11.13 -16.15
CA ASP A 57 10.07 -12.08 -16.78
C ASP A 57 10.89 -13.19 -17.46
N LEU A 58 10.87 -14.41 -16.91
CA LEU A 58 11.38 -15.60 -17.59
C LEU A 58 10.27 -16.63 -17.77
N GLU A 59 10.00 -16.87 -19.05
CA GLU A 59 9.10 -17.84 -19.65
C GLU A 59 9.19 -19.24 -19.02
N ALA A 60 8.03 -19.87 -18.86
CA ALA A 60 7.89 -21.21 -18.35
C ALA A 60 8.24 -22.25 -19.42
N GLU A 61 9.16 -23.16 -19.11
CA GLU A 61 9.15 -24.50 -19.70
C GLU A 61 9.22 -25.59 -18.61
N ASP A 62 8.37 -26.59 -18.85
CA ASP A 62 7.96 -27.75 -18.06
C ASP A 62 9.10 -28.76 -17.82
N VAL A 63 9.25 -29.28 -16.59
CA VAL A 63 9.53 -30.72 -16.35
C VAL A 63 9.47 -31.12 -14.85
N ALA A 64 8.57 -32.06 -14.58
CA ALA A 64 8.68 -33.23 -13.70
C ALA A 64 8.80 -33.11 -12.17
N ALA A 65 7.94 -33.90 -11.52
CA ALA A 65 7.78 -34.09 -10.08
C ALA A 65 9.04 -34.65 -9.38
N ALA A 66 9.46 -33.94 -8.33
CA ALA A 66 10.19 -34.50 -7.21
C ALA A 66 9.77 -33.76 -5.94
N ASP A 67 9.44 -34.53 -4.90
CA ASP A 67 9.13 -34.11 -3.55
C ASP A 67 10.35 -33.40 -2.94
N ILE A 68 10.41 -32.08 -3.10
CA ILE A 68 11.39 -31.22 -2.44
C ILE A 68 10.65 -30.40 -1.39
N SER A 69 10.89 -30.75 -0.13
CA SER A 69 10.65 -29.88 1.01
C SER A 69 11.34 -28.54 0.72
N GLN A 70 10.56 -27.58 0.20
CA GLN A 70 11.02 -26.23 -0.04
C GLN A 70 11.30 -25.60 1.32
N LYS A 71 12.58 -25.62 1.70
CA LYS A 71 13.14 -24.69 2.67
C LYS A 71 12.76 -23.29 2.21
N GLU A 72 11.89 -22.62 2.97
CA GLU A 72 11.54 -21.22 2.76
C GLU A 72 12.81 -20.37 2.71
N THR A 73 13.23 -20.01 1.49
CA THR A 73 14.26 -19.02 1.23
C THR A 73 13.60 -17.64 1.29
N GLY A 74 13.99 -16.84 2.28
CA GLY A 74 13.60 -15.44 2.41
C GLY A 74 12.69 -15.20 3.61
N ARG A 75 13.27 -15.05 4.80
CA ARG A 75 12.54 -14.60 6.00
C ARG A 75 12.25 -13.10 5.89
N GLY A 76 11.41 -12.73 4.92
CA GLY A 76 10.70 -11.46 4.94
C GLY A 76 9.79 -11.40 6.16
N ARG A 77 9.42 -10.19 6.59
CA ARG A 77 8.34 -10.04 7.57
C ARG A 77 7.08 -10.69 6.97
N LYS A 78 6.51 -11.66 7.69
CA LYS A 78 5.21 -12.24 7.32
C LYS A 78 4.21 -11.09 7.20
N SER A 79 3.46 -11.07 6.10
CA SER A 79 2.53 -9.98 5.83
C SER A 79 1.29 -10.10 6.71
N GLU A 80 0.96 -9.06 7.47
CA GLU A 80 -0.15 -9.05 8.42
C GLU A 80 -1.51 -9.31 7.73
N CYS A 81 -2.28 -10.25 8.24
CA CYS A 81 -3.63 -10.64 7.79
C CYS A 81 -4.71 -9.76 8.44
N LEU A 82 -5.74 -9.37 7.69
CA LEU A 82 -6.78 -8.48 8.21
C LEU A 82 -7.58 -9.15 9.34
N PHE A 83 -7.98 -10.40 9.14
CA PHE A 83 -8.57 -11.26 10.16
C PHE A 83 -7.59 -12.39 10.45
N ALA A 84 -7.22 -12.56 11.72
CA ALA A 84 -6.18 -13.48 12.11
C ALA A 84 -6.49 -14.16 13.44
N LEU A 85 -6.00 -15.38 13.58
CA LEU A 85 -6.18 -16.21 14.77
C LEU A 85 -5.12 -15.91 15.85
N ASP A 86 -4.00 -15.31 15.46
CA ASP A 86 -2.87 -15.03 16.35
C ASP A 86 -2.68 -13.53 16.61
N GLU A 87 -2.02 -13.21 17.72
CA GLU A 87 -1.76 -11.82 18.14
C GLU A 87 -0.80 -11.07 17.22
N ASN A 88 0.06 -11.80 16.48
CA ASN A 88 0.98 -11.21 15.50
C ASN A 88 0.32 -11.01 14.14
N TYR A 89 -0.96 -11.38 14.00
CA TYR A 89 -1.74 -11.26 12.78
C TYR A 89 -1.10 -11.96 11.57
N CYS A 90 -0.38 -13.06 11.77
CA CYS A 90 0.34 -13.78 10.72
C CYS A 90 -0.42 -15.03 10.23
N VAL A 91 -1.36 -15.55 11.02
CA VAL A 91 -2.18 -16.72 10.71
C VAL A 91 -3.58 -16.25 10.34
N LYS A 92 -3.87 -16.26 9.04
CA LYS A 92 -5.16 -15.81 8.50
C LYS A 92 -6.31 -16.65 9.04
N ASP A 93 -7.36 -15.98 9.51
CA ASP A 93 -8.65 -16.62 9.76
C ASP A 93 -9.43 -16.69 8.45
N GLU A 94 -9.35 -17.82 7.74
CA GLU A 94 -10.01 -18.00 6.43
C GLU A 94 -11.54 -18.06 6.54
N ALA A 95 -12.10 -18.43 7.70
CA ALA A 95 -13.54 -18.47 7.88
C ALA A 95 -14.08 -17.06 8.06
N GLU A 96 -13.48 -16.29 8.96
CA GLU A 96 -13.89 -14.89 9.20
C GLU A 96 -13.56 -14.02 7.98
N THR A 97 -12.41 -14.22 7.33
CA THR A 97 -12.06 -13.47 6.12
C THR A 97 -13.10 -13.66 5.01
N ARG A 98 -13.52 -14.89 4.74
CA ARG A 98 -14.56 -15.15 3.73
C ARG A 98 -15.89 -14.53 4.12
N LYS A 99 -16.33 -14.71 5.37
CA LYS A 99 -17.58 -14.12 5.86
C LYS A 99 -17.59 -12.60 5.69
N GLN A 100 -16.51 -11.93 6.08
CA GLN A 100 -16.42 -10.47 5.99
C GLN A 100 -16.22 -9.97 4.55
N ALA A 101 -15.52 -10.72 3.71
CA ALA A 101 -15.44 -10.44 2.28
C ALA A 101 -16.83 -10.54 1.61
N ASP A 102 -17.58 -11.60 1.90
CA ASP A 102 -18.95 -11.80 1.36
C ASP A 102 -19.90 -10.69 1.82
N LEU A 103 -19.82 -10.26 3.07
CA LEU A 103 -20.58 -9.13 3.59
C LEU A 103 -20.21 -7.83 2.87
N PHE A 104 -18.92 -7.55 2.71
CA PHE A 104 -18.47 -6.34 2.02
C PHE A 104 -18.88 -6.34 0.55
N CYS A 105 -18.74 -7.45 -0.17
CA CYS A 105 -19.17 -7.57 -1.56
C CYS A 105 -20.68 -7.38 -1.70
N ARG A 106 -21.50 -7.99 -0.84
CA ARG A 106 -22.97 -7.78 -0.84
C ARG A 106 -23.34 -6.34 -0.57
N PHE A 107 -22.65 -5.67 0.34
CA PHE A 107 -22.84 -4.24 0.58
C PHE A 107 -22.55 -3.42 -0.68
N LEU A 108 -21.46 -3.70 -1.39
CA LEU A 108 -21.15 -3.03 -2.65
C LEU A 108 -22.22 -3.31 -3.72
N GLU A 109 -22.73 -4.53 -3.82
CA GLU A 109 -23.79 -4.89 -4.76
C GLU A 109 -25.09 -4.12 -4.48
N GLN A 110 -25.53 -4.04 -3.23
CA GLN A 110 -26.75 -3.32 -2.84
C GLN A 110 -26.70 -1.82 -3.13
N ASN A 111 -25.49 -1.25 -3.17
CA ASN A 111 -25.27 0.17 -3.44
C ASN A 111 -24.80 0.45 -4.88
N GLU A 112 -24.88 -0.54 -5.78
CA GLU A 112 -24.47 -0.42 -7.20
C GLU A 112 -22.97 -0.08 -7.39
N TRP A 113 -22.12 -0.52 -6.46
CA TRP A 113 -20.68 -0.23 -6.45
C TRP A 113 -19.79 -1.46 -6.72
N ALA A 114 -20.37 -2.63 -6.98
CA ALA A 114 -19.64 -3.88 -7.21
C ALA A 114 -18.66 -3.83 -8.39
N GLU A 115 -18.94 -2.98 -9.39
CA GLU A 115 -18.07 -2.83 -10.56
C GLU A 115 -16.95 -1.79 -10.38
N LEU A 116 -16.94 -1.04 -9.27
CA LEU A 116 -15.92 -0.02 -9.02
C LEU A 116 -14.55 -0.68 -8.79
N PRO A 117 -13.50 -0.27 -9.52
CA PRO A 117 -12.16 -0.78 -9.27
C PRO A 117 -11.52 -0.10 -8.06
N THR A 118 -10.47 -0.72 -7.52
CA THR A 118 -9.64 -0.08 -6.49
C THR A 118 -8.98 1.16 -7.09
N SER A 119 -9.14 2.32 -6.45
CA SER A 119 -8.52 3.58 -6.90
C SER A 119 -7.67 4.21 -5.79
N ALA A 120 -6.77 5.12 -6.15
CA ALA A 120 -6.02 5.93 -5.20
C ALA A 120 -6.80 7.20 -4.76
N SER A 121 -8.10 7.29 -5.09
CA SER A 121 -8.95 8.44 -4.76
C SER A 121 -9.59 8.28 -3.39
N LYS A 122 -9.47 9.31 -2.55
CA LYS A 122 -10.13 9.35 -1.24
C LYS A 122 -11.64 9.51 -1.33
N ASN A 123 -12.13 10.03 -2.45
CA ASN A 123 -13.55 10.26 -2.67
C ASN A 123 -14.24 9.05 -3.33
N SER A 124 -13.52 7.94 -3.54
CA SER A 124 -14.10 6.73 -4.09
C SER A 124 -15.08 6.13 -3.06
N PRO A 125 -16.35 5.87 -3.44
CA PRO A 125 -17.33 5.25 -2.54
C PRO A 125 -16.83 3.93 -1.96
N LEU A 126 -16.15 3.12 -2.77
CA LEU A 126 -15.53 1.87 -2.35
C LEU A 126 -14.49 2.07 -1.24
N ASN A 127 -13.62 3.09 -1.39
CA ASN A 127 -12.60 3.39 -0.40
C ASN A 127 -13.23 3.93 0.90
N ILE A 128 -14.19 4.85 0.80
CA ILE A 128 -14.89 5.34 2.00
C ILE A 128 -15.59 4.17 2.70
N ALA A 129 -16.25 3.28 1.95
CA ALA A 129 -16.94 2.12 2.48
C ALA A 129 -16.01 1.16 3.24
N ILE A 130 -14.86 0.77 2.67
CA ILE A 130 -13.95 -0.14 3.37
C ILE A 130 -13.39 0.48 4.66
N PHE A 131 -13.15 1.79 4.68
CA PHE A 131 -12.72 2.47 5.90
C PHE A 131 -13.85 2.56 6.95
N SER A 132 -15.11 2.74 6.53
CA SER A 132 -16.27 2.62 7.43
C SER A 132 -16.47 1.19 7.96
N PHE A 133 -16.27 0.16 7.12
CA PHE A 133 -16.29 -1.24 7.57
C PHE A 133 -15.18 -1.53 8.59
N LEU A 134 -13.98 -0.99 8.41
CA LEU A 134 -12.89 -1.13 9.37
C LEU A 134 -13.23 -0.53 10.73
N ASP A 135 -13.88 0.62 10.75
CA ASP A 135 -14.36 1.25 11.99
C ASP A 135 -15.45 0.38 12.65
N HIS A 136 -16.41 -0.12 11.87
CA HIS A 136 -17.45 -1.04 12.36
C HIS A 136 -16.83 -2.32 12.95
N TRP A 137 -15.93 -2.99 12.23
CA TRP A 137 -15.24 -4.20 12.72
C TRP A 137 -14.46 -3.97 14.01
N LYS A 138 -13.90 -2.77 14.23
CA LYS A 138 -13.22 -2.41 15.48
C LYS A 138 -14.19 -2.20 16.64
N GLU A 139 -15.33 -1.56 16.37
CA GLU A 139 -16.31 -1.25 17.41
C GLU A 139 -17.04 -2.51 17.89
N TYR A 140 -17.37 -3.42 16.96
CA TYR A 140 -18.04 -4.69 17.26
C TYR A 140 -17.09 -5.86 17.58
N GLY A 141 -15.78 -5.61 17.63
CA GLY A 141 -14.78 -6.58 18.10
C GLY A 141 -14.41 -7.69 17.11
N VAL A 142 -14.78 -7.56 15.83
CA VAL A 142 -14.31 -8.46 14.74
C VAL A 142 -12.79 -8.34 14.57
N ILE A 143 -12.26 -7.13 14.74
CA ILE A 143 -10.81 -6.88 14.89
C ILE A 143 -10.54 -6.09 16.17
N PRO A 144 -9.34 -6.21 16.79
CA PRO A 144 -9.06 -5.50 18.02
C PRO A 144 -9.16 -3.97 17.86
N ARG A 145 -9.91 -3.32 18.75
CA ARG A 145 -10.23 -1.88 18.67
C ARG A 145 -9.02 -0.96 18.48
N LYS A 146 -7.90 -1.25 19.17
CA LYS A 146 -6.67 -0.45 19.15
C LYS A 146 -5.71 -0.83 18.02
N ARG A 147 -6.06 -1.81 17.19
CA ARG A 147 -5.19 -2.29 16.13
C ARG A 147 -5.07 -1.25 15.02
N ALA A 148 -3.83 -0.87 14.71
CA ALA A 148 -3.52 -0.19 13.46
C ALA A 148 -3.52 -1.24 12.33
N VAL A 149 -4.38 -1.06 11.34
CA VAL A 149 -4.44 -1.92 10.17
C VAL A 149 -3.63 -1.28 9.05
N GLY A 150 -2.64 -2.00 8.52
CA GLY A 150 -1.81 -1.50 7.43
C GLY A 150 -2.60 -1.32 6.13
N VAL A 151 -2.31 -0.25 5.40
CA VAL A 151 -2.98 0.05 4.10
C VAL A 151 -2.77 -1.07 3.09
N ASN A 152 -1.58 -1.70 3.10
CA ASN A 152 -1.30 -2.86 2.26
C ASN A 152 -2.17 -4.08 2.60
N THR A 153 -2.53 -4.25 3.88
CA THR A 153 -3.45 -5.31 4.32
C THR A 153 -4.86 -5.05 3.82
N ILE A 154 -5.31 -3.79 3.84
CA ILE A 154 -6.60 -3.38 3.26
C ILE A 154 -6.62 -3.62 1.75
N PHE A 155 -5.59 -3.16 1.04
CA PHE A 155 -5.48 -3.35 -0.41
C PHE A 155 -5.49 -4.84 -0.79
N ARG A 156 -4.81 -5.68 0.00
CA ARG A 156 -4.81 -7.12 -0.21
C ARG A 156 -6.20 -7.72 0.01
N PHE A 157 -6.89 -7.33 1.08
CA PHE A 157 -8.27 -7.77 1.31
C PHE A 157 -9.19 -7.42 0.12
N LEU A 158 -9.15 -6.18 -0.35
CA LEU A 158 -9.98 -5.74 -1.49
C LEU A 158 -9.69 -6.57 -2.76
N THR A 159 -8.42 -6.83 -3.05
CA THR A 159 -8.02 -7.41 -4.35
C THR A 159 -7.93 -8.93 -4.34
N GLU A 160 -7.52 -9.54 -3.23
CA GLU A 160 -7.34 -10.98 -3.11
C GLU A 160 -8.53 -11.67 -2.46
N ASP A 161 -9.16 -11.07 -1.45
CA ASP A 161 -10.29 -11.69 -0.76
C ASP A 161 -11.62 -11.29 -1.42
N CYS A 162 -11.84 -9.99 -1.65
CA CYS A 162 -13.07 -9.48 -2.29
C CYS A 162 -13.02 -9.54 -3.84
N LYS A 163 -11.87 -9.88 -4.44
CA LYS A 163 -11.67 -10.00 -5.89
C LYS A 163 -12.05 -8.73 -6.70
N ILE A 164 -11.90 -7.56 -6.10
CA ILE A 164 -12.19 -6.28 -6.74
C ILE A 164 -11.12 -6.00 -7.81
N LYS A 165 -11.56 -5.46 -8.96
CA LYS A 165 -10.68 -5.12 -10.09
C LYS A 165 -9.64 -4.07 -9.67
N LYS A 166 -8.41 -4.23 -10.15
CA LYS A 166 -7.28 -3.33 -9.86
C LYS A 166 -7.18 -2.24 -10.92
N ASP A 167 -7.34 -0.98 -10.52
CA ASP A 167 -7.01 0.18 -11.35
C ASP A 167 -5.81 0.95 -10.75
N ALA A 168 -5.75 1.07 -9.42
CA ALA A 168 -4.57 1.50 -8.69
C ALA A 168 -3.60 0.35 -8.41
N ILE A 169 -2.30 0.60 -8.60
CA ILE A 169 -1.24 -0.27 -8.09
C ILE A 169 -1.11 -0.12 -6.57
N LYS A 170 -0.65 -1.19 -5.90
CA LYS A 170 -0.43 -1.26 -4.44
C LYS A 170 0.32 -0.03 -3.89
N LYS A 171 1.37 0.42 -4.60
CA LYS A 171 2.19 1.59 -4.21
C LYS A 171 1.38 2.89 -4.18
N SER A 172 0.57 3.13 -5.22
CA SER A 172 -0.27 4.33 -5.32
C SER A 172 -1.35 4.35 -4.25
N PHE A 173 -1.99 3.20 -4.00
CA PHE A 173 -2.96 3.05 -2.93
C PHE A 173 -2.32 3.32 -1.56
N ASN A 174 -1.15 2.73 -1.30
CA ASN A 174 -0.41 2.98 -0.06
C ASN A 174 -0.06 4.47 0.12
N ASN A 175 0.43 5.12 -0.93
CA ASN A 175 0.77 6.55 -0.87
C ASN A 175 -0.45 7.44 -0.59
N ALA A 176 -1.62 7.07 -1.10
CA ALA A 176 -2.85 7.85 -0.90
C ALA A 176 -3.39 7.78 0.53
N PHE A 177 -3.30 6.61 1.17
CA PHE A 177 -3.98 6.35 2.44
C PHE A 177 -3.06 6.16 3.65
N CYS A 178 -1.76 5.98 3.46
CA CYS A 178 -0.82 5.83 4.57
C CYS A 178 -0.84 7.09 5.44
N ASN A 179 -1.17 6.92 6.73
CA ASN A 179 -1.37 8.01 7.70
C ASN A 179 -2.42 9.05 7.30
N ASN A 180 -3.26 8.74 6.32
CA ASN A 180 -4.16 9.72 5.70
C ASN A 180 -5.45 9.05 5.19
N PRO A 181 -6.25 8.43 6.08
CA PRO A 181 -7.50 7.77 5.70
C PRO A 181 -8.48 8.77 5.04
N PRO A 182 -9.50 8.29 4.30
CA PRO A 182 -10.60 9.13 3.85
C PRO A 182 -11.22 9.90 5.02
N GLU A 183 -11.77 11.08 4.73
CA GLU A 183 -12.57 11.81 5.72
C GLU A 183 -13.78 10.98 6.13
N LYS A 184 -14.16 11.07 7.42
CA LYS A 184 -15.35 10.39 7.91
C LYS A 184 -16.57 10.89 7.16
N ASN A 185 -17.39 9.95 6.70
CA ASN A 185 -18.61 10.24 5.99
C ASN A 185 -19.78 9.65 6.77
N SER A 186 -20.56 10.51 7.43
CA SER A 186 -21.69 10.11 8.28
C SER A 186 -22.78 9.36 7.53
N ASP A 187 -22.97 9.66 6.25
CA ASP A 187 -23.99 8.99 5.44
C ASP A 187 -23.53 7.57 5.09
N MET A 188 -22.23 7.41 4.80
CA MET A 188 -21.64 6.09 4.62
C MET A 188 -21.65 5.26 5.91
N GLU A 189 -21.29 5.86 7.06
CA GLU A 189 -21.34 5.19 8.37
C GLU A 189 -22.76 4.65 8.65
N LYS A 190 -23.81 5.46 8.42
CA LYS A 190 -25.20 5.01 8.55
C LYS A 190 -25.59 3.89 7.59
N LEU A 191 -25.12 3.92 6.34
CA LEU A 191 -25.37 2.84 5.37
C LEU A 191 -24.74 1.54 5.82
N VAL A 192 -23.51 1.59 6.35
CA VAL A 192 -22.83 0.41 6.88
C VAL A 192 -23.57 -0.13 8.10
N ASP A 193 -23.93 0.73 9.05
CA ASP A 193 -24.64 0.29 10.26
C ASP A 193 -26.00 -0.35 9.92
N ALA A 194 -26.79 0.28 9.05
CA ALA A 194 -28.06 -0.29 8.58
C ALA A 194 -27.87 -1.64 7.87
N PHE A 195 -26.83 -1.76 7.02
CA PHE A 195 -26.51 -3.02 6.37
C PHE A 195 -26.23 -4.14 7.37
N PHE A 196 -25.44 -3.86 8.41
CA PHE A 196 -25.13 -4.85 9.45
C PHE A 196 -26.33 -5.16 10.35
N GLU A 197 -27.21 -4.21 10.64
CA GLU A 197 -28.48 -4.47 11.36
C GLU A 197 -29.39 -5.45 10.60
N GLU A 198 -29.41 -5.39 9.26
CA GLU A 198 -30.24 -6.28 8.43
C GLU A 198 -29.61 -7.65 8.14
N ASN A 199 -28.30 -7.80 8.31
CA ASN A 199 -27.54 -8.98 7.86
C ASN A 199 -26.82 -9.75 8.98
N MET A 200 -27.03 -9.38 10.24
CA MET A 200 -26.50 -10.08 11.44
C MET A 200 -27.52 -10.99 12.12
#